data_AF-A0A9N8ZWI1-F1
#
_entry.id   AF-A0A9N8ZWI1-F1
#
_cell.length_a   1.000
_cell.length_b   1.000
_cell.length_c   1.000
_cell.angle_alpha   90.00
_cell.angle_beta   90.00
_cell.angle_gamma   90.00
#
_symmetry.space_group_name_H-M   'P 1'
#
loop_
_entity.id
_entity.type
_entity.pdbx_description
1 polymer ?
#
loop_
_entity_poly.entity_id
_entity_poly.type
_entity_poly.pdbx_seq_one_letter_code
_entity_poly.pdbx_strand_id
1 'polypeptide(L)'
;MNFIQIRRLTTKIPIPPVLSVERAGTSAADTARINRLINFYKKVPKGPRPIPEPKSLIDKYRAKYIHTNSAMPLVHIIAAVMGIGYLLDYQFHLSKSFFGLLFDLIPVNRNFDG
;
A
#
# COMPACT_ATOMS: atom_id res chain seq x y z
N MET A 1 52.73 -41.74 3.27
CA MET A 1 52.01 -40.48 3.02
C MET A 1 50.85 -40.40 4.01
N ASN A 2 50.91 -39.52 4.99
CA ASN A 2 49.87 -39.40 6.02
C ASN A 2 48.97 -38.20 5.70
N PHE A 3 47.70 -38.43 5.41
CA PHE A 3 46.76 -37.37 5.07
C PHE A 3 46.14 -36.81 6.35
N ILE A 4 46.48 -35.57 6.69
CA ILE A 4 45.81 -34.81 7.74
C ILE A 4 44.43 -34.39 7.18
N GLN A 5 43.38 -35.11 7.56
CA GLN A 5 42.00 -34.72 7.26
C GLN A 5 41.57 -33.59 8.21
N ILE A 6 41.67 -32.35 7.75
CA ILE A 6 41.18 -31.18 8.49
C ILE A 6 39.65 -31.17 8.38
N ARG A 7 38.94 -31.47 9.47
CA ARG A 7 37.48 -31.30 9.56
C ARG A 7 37.14 -29.81 9.46
N ARG A 8 36.75 -29.34 8.29
CA ARG A 8 36.12 -28.04 8.11
C ARG A 8 34.72 -28.09 8.70
N LEU A 9 34.61 -27.76 9.99
CA LEU A 9 33.32 -27.56 10.64
C LEU A 9 32.60 -26.41 9.92
N THR A 10 31.51 -26.76 9.28
CA THR A 10 30.61 -25.86 8.54
C THR A 10 30.13 -24.72 9.43
N THR A 11 30.43 -23.48 9.04
CA THR A 11 29.88 -22.25 9.66
C THR A 11 28.49 -21.93 9.11
N LYS A 12 27.65 -22.96 8.97
CA LYS A 12 26.24 -22.78 8.62
C LYS A 12 25.43 -23.80 9.39
N ILE A 13 25.39 -23.62 10.71
CA ILE A 13 24.29 -24.16 11.50
C ILE A 13 23.03 -23.60 10.82
N PRO A 14 22.11 -24.44 10.30
CA PRO A 14 20.92 -24.00 9.57
C PRO A 14 19.89 -23.28 10.45
N ILE A 15 20.29 -22.91 11.66
CA ILE A 15 19.47 -22.27 12.67
C ILE A 15 19.86 -20.79 12.64
N PRO A 16 19.01 -19.90 12.11
CA PRO A 16 19.28 -18.47 12.13
C PRO A 16 19.53 -18.01 13.58
N PRO A 17 20.43 -17.05 13.80
CA PRO A 17 20.87 -16.63 15.14
C PRO A 17 19.73 -16.15 16.05
N VAL A 18 18.60 -15.71 15.47
CA VAL A 18 17.39 -15.35 16.22
C VAL A 18 16.74 -16.59 16.87
N LEU A 19 16.81 -17.76 16.23
CA LEU A 19 16.25 -19.02 16.72
C LEU A 19 17.22 -19.77 17.65
N SER A 20 18.54 -19.55 17.52
CA SER A 20 19.51 -20.19 18.43
C SER A 20 19.50 -19.56 19.82
N VAL A 21 19.20 -18.27 19.95
CA VAL A 21 19.06 -17.59 21.26
C VAL A 21 17.81 -18.04 22.02
N GLU A 22 16.69 -18.29 21.32
CA GLU A 22 15.51 -18.89 21.96
C GLU A 22 15.77 -20.31 22.47
N ARG A 23 16.58 -21.08 21.74
CA ARG A 23 16.88 -22.48 22.10
C ARG A 23 18.07 -22.64 23.05
N ALA A 24 18.91 -21.62 23.22
CA ALA A 24 20.05 -21.63 24.13
C ALA A 24 19.68 -21.40 25.61
N GLY A 25 18.45 -20.95 25.91
CA GLY A 25 17.94 -20.84 27.27
C GLY A 25 17.24 -22.14 27.68
N THR A 26 17.90 -23.01 28.42
CA THR A 26 17.31 -24.27 28.94
C THR A 26 16.34 -24.02 30.11
N SER A 27 16.10 -22.77 30.52
CA SER A 27 15.12 -22.42 31.54
C SER A 27 14.19 -21.29 31.09
N ALA A 28 12.89 -21.42 31.38
CA ALA A 28 11.90 -20.37 31.11
C ALA A 28 12.24 -19.02 31.78
N ALA A 29 12.98 -19.07 32.90
CA ALA A 29 13.46 -17.90 33.62
C ALA A 29 14.55 -17.13 32.86
N ASP A 30 15.39 -17.82 32.08
CA ASP A 30 16.45 -17.19 31.27
C ASP A 30 15.88 -16.57 30.00
N THR A 31 14.89 -17.21 29.38
CA THR A 31 14.13 -16.63 28.27
C THR A 31 13.43 -15.33 28.69
N ALA A 32 12.83 -15.29 29.88
CA ALA A 32 12.20 -14.08 30.41
C ALA A 32 13.21 -12.94 30.65
N ARG A 33 14.42 -13.24 31.14
CA ARG A 33 15.49 -12.25 31.32
C ARG A 33 15.99 -11.70 29.98
N ILE A 34 16.26 -12.57 29.01
CA ILE A 34 16.72 -12.18 27.67
C ILE A 34 15.65 -11.34 26.94
N ASN A 35 14.37 -11.70 27.05
CA ASN A 35 13.29 -10.92 26.44
C ASN A 35 13.19 -9.48 26.99
N ARG A 36 13.46 -9.26 28.28
CA ARG A 36 13.51 -7.91 28.86
C ARG A 36 14.64 -7.08 28.28
N LEU A 37 15.83 -7.68 28.10
CA LEU A 37 16.99 -7.03 27.46
C LEU A 37 16.66 -6.65 26.00
N ILE A 38 16.09 -7.58 25.23
CA ILE A 38 15.68 -7.31 23.84
C ILE A 38 14.63 -6.20 23.80
N ASN A 39 13.62 -6.25 24.67
CA ASN A 39 12.57 -5.25 24.74
C ASN A 39 13.10 -3.86 25.14
N PHE A 40 14.07 -3.81 26.05
CA PHE A 40 14.75 -2.57 26.42
C PHE A 40 15.41 -1.92 25.19
N TYR A 41 16.23 -2.66 24.45
CA TYR A 41 16.90 -2.14 23.25
C TYR A 41 15.93 -1.83 22.10
N LYS A 42 14.82 -2.56 21.98
CA LYS A 42 13.75 -2.22 21.02
C LYS A 42 13.05 -0.90 21.36
N LYS A 43 12.88 -0.62 22.66
CA LYS A 43 12.16 0.54 23.20
C LYS A 43 13.02 1.79 23.32
N VAL A 44 14.35 1.69 23.19
CA VAL A 44 15.20 2.88 23.12
C VAL A 44 14.61 3.81 22.05
N PRO A 45 14.21 5.04 22.42
CA PRO A 45 13.54 5.95 21.50
C PRO A 45 14.50 6.21 20.34
N LYS A 46 14.16 5.61 19.20
CA LYS A 46 14.83 5.91 17.95
C LYS A 46 14.44 7.34 17.61
N GLY A 47 15.37 8.11 17.08
CA GLY A 47 15.08 9.45 16.57
C GLY A 47 13.90 9.43 15.60
N PRO A 48 13.28 10.59 15.34
CA PRO A 48 12.12 10.68 14.45
C PRO A 48 12.41 9.91 13.16
N ARG A 49 11.52 8.96 12.83
CA ARG A 49 11.67 8.14 11.64
C ARG A 49 11.81 9.09 10.45
N PRO A 50 12.88 8.98 9.63
CA PRO A 50 13.05 9.84 8.48
C PRO A 50 11.78 9.74 7.63
N ILE A 51 11.20 10.90 7.32
CA ILE A 51 10.00 10.99 6.50
C ILE A 51 10.35 10.27 5.20
N PRO A 52 9.65 9.17 4.85
CA PRO A 52 10.00 8.42 3.67
C PRO A 52 9.90 9.36 2.47
N GLU A 53 11.02 9.58 1.79
CA GLU A 53 11.01 10.43 0.61
C GLU A 53 10.00 9.87 -0.41
N PRO A 54 9.11 10.70 -0.95
CA PRO A 54 8.07 10.24 -1.86
C PRO A 54 8.71 9.77 -3.17
N LYS A 55 8.75 8.45 -3.36
CA LYS A 55 9.34 7.80 -4.54
C LYS A 55 8.42 7.86 -5.75
N SER A 56 7.11 7.79 -5.53
CA SER A 56 6.10 7.84 -6.59
C SER A 56 5.53 9.25 -6.79
N LEU A 57 5.03 9.54 -8.00
CA LEU A 57 4.29 10.77 -8.29
C LEU A 57 3.05 10.92 -7.39
N ILE A 58 2.38 9.80 -7.11
CA ILE A 58 1.21 9.76 -6.22
C ILE A 58 1.65 10.09 -4.78
N ASP A 59 2.80 9.56 -4.35
CA ASP A 59 3.33 9.82 -3.02
C ASP A 59 3.72 11.31 -2.86
N LYS A 60 4.26 11.93 -3.92
CA LYS A 60 4.57 13.37 -3.93
C LYS A 60 3.30 14.20 -3.78
N TYR A 61 2.23 13.84 -4.50
CA TYR A 61 0.94 14.51 -4.39
C TYR A 61 0.33 14.34 -2.99
N ARG A 62 0.34 13.12 -2.45
CA ARG A 62 -0.16 12.83 -1.10
C ARG A 62 0.63 13.59 -0.03
N ALA A 63 1.96 13.60 -0.13
CA ALA A 63 2.83 14.37 0.77
C ALA A 63 2.53 15.87 0.73
N LYS A 64 2.22 16.43 -0.45
CA LYS A 64 1.98 17.87 -0.62
C LYS A 64 0.60 18.33 -0.15
N TYR A 65 -0.45 17.54 -0.37
CA TYR A 65 -1.82 18.00 -0.17
C TYR A 65 -2.63 17.22 0.88
N ILE A 66 -2.34 15.93 1.08
CA ILE A 66 -3.10 15.08 2.01
C ILE A 66 -2.49 15.13 3.41
N HIS A 67 -1.18 14.95 3.52
CA HIS A 67 -0.50 14.97 4.83
C HIS A 67 -0.42 16.37 5.46
N THR A 68 -0.61 17.42 4.67
CA THR A 68 -0.59 18.83 5.09
C THR A 68 -1.98 19.36 5.47
N ASN A 69 -3.03 18.53 5.44
CA ASN A 69 -4.43 18.92 5.64
C ASN A 69 -4.88 20.11 4.76
N SER A 70 -4.37 20.19 3.53
CA SER A 70 -4.72 21.25 2.59
C SER A 70 -6.12 21.02 1.99
N ALA A 71 -6.86 22.10 1.73
CA ALA A 71 -8.15 22.05 1.03
C ALA A 71 -8.02 21.87 -0.50
N MET A 72 -6.80 21.90 -1.03
CA MET A 72 -6.53 21.80 -2.47
C MET A 72 -7.04 20.51 -3.16
N PRO A 73 -7.02 19.30 -2.52
CA PRO A 73 -7.61 18.11 -3.12
C PRO A 73 -9.09 18.28 -3.48
N LEU A 74 -9.85 19.01 -2.65
CA LEU A 74 -11.26 19.29 -2.93
C LEU A 74 -11.40 20.17 -4.18
N VAL A 75 -10.56 21.19 -4.30
CA VAL A 75 -10.52 22.07 -5.49
C VAL A 75 -10.17 21.28 -6.75
N HIS A 76 -9.20 20.36 -6.67
CA HIS A 76 -8.83 19.50 -7.80
C HIS A 76 -9.99 18.60 -8.24
N ILE A 77 -10.76 18.05 -7.30
CA ILE A 77 -11.95 17.25 -7.62
C ILE A 77 -13.00 18.10 -8.31
N ILE A 78 -13.30 19.30 -7.79
CA ILE A 78 -14.28 20.21 -8.39
C ILE A 78 -13.85 20.61 -9.81
N ALA A 79 -12.58 20.96 -10.00
CA ALA A 79 -12.04 21.30 -11.31
C ALA A 79 -12.12 20.10 -12.29
N ALA A 80 -11.83 18.89 -11.83
CA ALA A 80 -11.94 17.69 -12.65
C ALA A 80 -13.40 17.42 -13.07
N VAL A 81 -14.34 17.53 -12.13
CA VAL A 81 -15.78 17.34 -12.41
C VAL A 81 -16.27 18.41 -13.39
N MET A 82 -15.90 19.68 -13.22
CA MET A 82 -16.26 20.75 -14.16
C MET A 82 -15.66 20.52 -15.55
N GLY A 83 -14.39 20.13 -15.63
CA GLY A 83 -13.73 19.87 -16.91
C GLY A 83 -14.33 18.67 -17.66
N ILE A 84 -14.62 17.58 -16.94
CA ILE A 84 -15.30 16.41 -17.51
C ILE A 84 -16.72 16.78 -17.93
N GLY A 85 -17.46 17.48 -17.06
CA GLY A 85 -18.82 17.95 -17.36
C GLY A 85 -18.88 18.80 -18.62
N TYR A 86 -17.95 19.75 -18.78
CA TYR A 86 -17.82 20.57 -19.98
C TYR A 86 -17.49 19.75 -21.23
N LEU A 87 -16.58 18.78 -21.11
CA LEU A 87 -16.24 17.91 -22.24
C LEU A 87 -17.42 17.03 -22.66
N LEU A 88 -18.14 16.47 -21.68
CA LEU A 88 -19.35 15.68 -21.93
C LEU A 88 -20.42 16.55 -22.57
N ASP A 89 -20.68 17.74 -22.02
CA ASP A 89 -21.65 18.69 -22.60
C ASP A 89 -21.26 19.00 -24.05
N TYR A 90 -20.02 19.36 -24.35
CA TYR A 90 -19.58 19.58 -25.73
C TYR A 90 -19.82 18.39 -26.66
N GLN A 91 -19.50 17.16 -26.21
CA GLN A 91 -19.73 15.95 -27.01
C GLN A 91 -21.21 15.67 -27.24
N PHE A 92 -22.07 15.84 -26.23
CA PHE A 92 -23.52 15.59 -26.32
C PHE A 92 -24.33 16.75 -26.91
N HIS A 93 -23.77 17.96 -26.89
CA HIS A 93 -24.42 19.16 -27.41
C HIS A 93 -24.26 19.26 -28.92
N LEU A 94 -23.15 18.76 -29.49
CA LEU A 94 -22.97 18.67 -30.95
C LEU A 94 -23.38 17.31 -31.54
N SER A 95 -23.28 16.22 -30.78
CA SER A 95 -23.74 14.90 -31.22
C SER A 95 -25.10 14.60 -30.58
N LYS A 96 -26.16 14.61 -31.40
CA LYS A 96 -27.50 14.18 -30.97
C LYS A 96 -27.40 12.83 -30.24
N SER A 97 -27.57 12.89 -28.92
CA SER A 97 -28.18 11.84 -28.11
C SER A 97 -27.59 10.42 -28.33
N PHE A 98 -26.51 10.11 -27.62
CA PHE A 98 -26.11 8.72 -27.34
C PHE A 98 -27.18 7.96 -26.52
N PHE A 99 -28.03 8.68 -25.77
CA PHE A 99 -29.06 8.10 -24.90
C PHE A 99 -30.35 7.64 -25.63
N GLY A 100 -30.65 8.21 -26.80
CA GLY A 100 -31.81 7.85 -27.63
C GLY A 100 -31.65 6.48 -28.30
N LEU A 101 -30.43 6.09 -28.68
CA LEU A 101 -30.18 4.79 -29.31
C LEU A 101 -30.36 3.60 -28.36
N LEU A 102 -30.30 3.83 -27.04
CA LEU A 102 -30.56 2.78 -26.05
C LEU A 102 -32.07 2.55 -25.84
N PHE A 103 -32.89 3.59 -26.01
CA PHE A 103 -34.35 3.52 -25.82
C PHE A 103 -35.08 3.09 -27.10
N ASP A 104 -34.51 3.36 -28.28
CA ASP A 104 -35.07 2.97 -29.59
C ASP A 104 -34.91 1.47 -29.91
N LEU A 105 -34.07 0.73 -29.16
CA LEU A 105 -33.87 -0.73 -29.31
C LEU A 105 -34.86 -1.58 -28.50
N ILE A 106 -35.77 -0.96 -27.75
CA ILE A 106 -36.85 -1.66 -27.04
C ILE A 106 -38.15 -1.43 -27.84
N PRO A 107 -38.63 -2.41 -28.63
CA PRO A 107 -39.91 -2.28 -29.29
C PRO A 107 -41.04 -2.27 -28.25
N VAL A 108 -41.50 -1.09 -27.86
CA VAL A 108 -42.73 -0.93 -27.08
C VAL A 108 -43.91 -1.13 -28.03
N ASN A 109 -44.49 -2.33 -28.01
CA ASN A 109 -45.72 -2.66 -28.73
C ASN A 109 -46.89 -1.84 -28.14
N ARG A 110 -47.26 -0.74 -28.80
CA ARG A 110 -48.40 0.11 -28.42
C ARG A 110 -49.70 -0.31 -29.12
N ASN A 111 -50.08 -1.58 -29.00
CA ASN A 111 -51.40 -2.05 -29.44
C ASN A 111 -52.26 -2.33 -28.19
N PHE A 112 -52.88 -1.28 -27.66
CA PHE A 112 -53.95 -1.38 -26.66
C PHE A 112 -55.03 -0.38 -27.05
N ASP A 113 -55.75 -0.72 -28.10
CA ASP A 113 -56.91 0.02 -28.57
C ASP A 113 -58.14 -0.89 -28.34
N GLY A 114 -59.01 -0.47 -27.42
CA GLY A 114 -60.34 -1.01 -27.17
C GLY A 114 -61.34 0.13 -27.13
#